data_AF-A0A7S1AS09-F1
#
_entry.id   AF-A0A7S1AS09-F1
#
_cell.length_a   1.000
_cell.length_b   1.000
_cell.length_c   1.000
_cell.angle_alpha   90.00
_cell.angle_beta   90.00
_cell.angle_gamma   90.00
#
_symmetry.space_group_name_H-M   'P 1'
#
loop_
_entity.id
_entity.type
_entity.pdbx_description
1 polymer ?
#
loop_
_entity_poly.entity_id
_entity_poly.type
_entity_poly.pdbx_seq_one_letter_code
_entity_poly.pdbx_strand_id
1 'polypeptide(L)'
;AQGSEGGAQCMSGMNWPPLHTKTSEVLALVLKDVVTTRPRDLFECTAQLLQEKSGISPIAFQEHFDECKRKLRVYELEDVCPLGAEPFSWTQQRYNDDTILSLLTEQSMRLMADIISPDMLKSRELVHRAAMAFPERAYLRDSAQEEQFDQTLRAIYISSSGNESVRADPDDEASHLAFECGYLISGLRQLFFQDAMLDIREIEVLVVCSLLRVLGANVTFQKRFGGEETTPELVALYAVQHHRDVLPSYVRLSPELKRLICCVLKVHISMSDLIGTEVVPAHFAHVKDLQETDGIMPTLLASMAIDYLVENRRKVVSESEVDLVRLATHCLAVVEKYIAPRAYELLLKKRAERLAWRLVRDDFAQRALVRLCCLGEETKDDWSAMRTTVDALPDHEKNVLKTELGEKDGLSATPVFVPRLAGKFLSLARRNEHVGLRSALLLLARIFEEATLAFSQRAPKVLRLRLDAAVELARDFHGDATFEEIPFSLERLGQGDLLVRFGF
;
A
#
# COMPACT_ATOMS: atom_id res chain seq x y z
N ALA A 1 37.97 -4.90 -33.20
CA ALA A 1 37.08 -3.92 -33.86
C ALA A 1 36.18 -3.34 -32.78
N GLN A 2 36.48 -2.10 -32.37
CA GLN A 2 35.66 -1.35 -31.41
C GLN A 2 34.38 -0.93 -32.14
N GLY A 3 33.24 -1.44 -31.72
CA GLY A 3 31.93 -0.97 -32.15
C GLY A 3 31.45 0.05 -31.13
N SER A 4 31.55 1.33 -31.47
CA SER A 4 30.93 2.42 -30.73
C SER A 4 29.41 2.36 -30.91
N GLU A 5 28.69 1.90 -29.90
CA GLU A 5 27.25 2.13 -29.80
C GLU A 5 27.05 3.61 -29.50
N GLY A 6 26.71 4.37 -30.54
CA GLY A 6 26.26 5.74 -30.43
C GLY A 6 24.92 5.76 -29.72
N GLY A 7 24.94 5.96 -28.40
CA GLY A 7 23.76 6.32 -27.64
C GLY A 7 23.16 7.59 -28.22
N ALA A 8 21.95 7.51 -28.74
CA ALA A 8 21.17 8.68 -29.11
C ALA A 8 20.97 9.52 -27.85
N GLN A 9 21.70 10.63 -27.73
CA GLN A 9 21.41 11.68 -26.76
C GLN A 9 20.01 12.20 -27.07
N CYS A 10 19.06 11.92 -26.18
CA CYS A 10 17.74 12.53 -26.20
C CYS A 10 17.95 14.05 -26.03
N MET A 11 17.81 14.81 -27.11
CA MET A 11 17.95 16.26 -27.06
C MET A 11 16.75 16.87 -26.33
N SER A 12 17.05 17.67 -25.32
CA SER A 12 16.09 18.39 -24.47
C SER A 12 15.12 19.27 -25.29
N GLY A 13 13.87 19.35 -24.84
CA GLY A 13 12.85 20.21 -25.44
C GLY A 13 13.27 21.69 -25.41
N MET A 14 13.03 22.41 -26.51
CA MET A 14 13.49 23.80 -26.70
C MET A 14 12.56 24.85 -26.11
N ASN A 15 13.11 25.92 -25.52
CA ASN A 15 12.36 27.13 -25.18
C ASN A 15 11.83 27.79 -26.47
N TRP A 16 10.54 27.63 -26.76
CA TRP A 16 9.88 28.46 -27.76
C TRP A 16 9.53 29.81 -27.12
N PRO A 17 9.80 30.95 -27.78
CA PRO A 17 9.32 32.23 -27.31
C PRO A 17 7.78 32.21 -27.19
N PRO A 18 7.18 33.03 -26.30
CA PRO A 18 5.72 33.14 -26.20
C PRO A 18 5.14 33.38 -27.58
N LEU A 19 4.29 32.45 -28.01
CA LEU A 19 3.75 32.47 -29.35
C LEU A 19 2.67 33.55 -29.41
N HIS A 20 3.03 34.70 -29.98
CA HIS A 20 2.02 35.65 -30.45
C HIS A 20 1.07 34.94 -31.42
N THR A 21 -0.17 35.41 -31.52
CA THR A 21 -1.23 34.77 -32.34
C THR A 21 -0.77 34.48 -33.78
N LYS A 22 0.00 35.40 -34.37
CA LYS A 22 0.62 35.24 -35.69
C LYS A 22 1.68 34.13 -35.74
N THR A 23 2.47 33.96 -34.68
CA THR A 23 3.50 32.91 -34.57
C THR A 23 2.87 31.53 -34.40
N SER A 24 1.76 31.43 -33.66
CA SER A 24 0.99 30.19 -33.51
C SER A 24 0.38 29.70 -34.83
N GLU A 25 -0.15 30.61 -35.65
CA GLU A 25 -0.67 30.29 -37.00
C GLU A 25 0.44 29.78 -37.93
N VAL A 26 1.62 30.41 -37.88
CA VAL A 26 2.80 29.98 -38.64
C VAL A 26 3.27 28.60 -38.19
N LEU A 27 3.33 28.34 -36.88
CA LEU A 27 3.68 27.03 -36.33
C LEU A 27 2.68 25.95 -36.74
N ALA A 28 1.38 26.23 -36.68
CA ALA A 28 0.35 25.29 -37.12
C ALA A 28 0.48 24.95 -38.61
N LEU A 29 0.82 25.94 -39.45
CA LEU A 29 1.10 25.71 -40.87
C LEU A 29 2.38 24.89 -41.09
N VAL A 30 3.46 25.15 -40.36
CA VAL A 30 4.68 24.34 -40.46
C VAL A 30 4.43 22.91 -40.01
N LEU A 31 3.78 22.70 -38.87
CA LEU A 31 3.46 21.37 -38.37
C LEU A 31 2.57 20.60 -39.35
N LYS A 32 1.58 21.28 -39.96
CA LYS A 32 0.75 20.69 -41.01
C LYS A 32 1.58 20.29 -42.23
N ASP A 33 2.50 21.14 -42.69
CA ASP A 33 3.37 20.85 -43.83
C ASP A 33 4.30 19.66 -43.55
N VAL A 34 4.90 19.61 -42.36
CA VAL A 34 5.79 18.52 -41.93
C VAL A 34 5.05 17.18 -41.80
N VAL A 35 3.87 17.18 -41.19
CA VAL A 35 3.02 15.97 -41.07
C VAL A 35 2.58 15.46 -42.45
N THR A 36 2.32 16.37 -43.39
CA THR A 36 1.89 16.02 -44.75
C THR A 36 3.06 15.48 -45.58
N THR A 37 4.25 16.07 -45.44
CA THR A 37 5.45 15.72 -46.24
C THR A 37 6.23 14.53 -45.70
N ARG A 38 6.04 14.16 -44.42
CA ARG A 38 6.70 13.02 -43.74
C ARG A 38 8.20 12.93 -44.04
N PRO A 39 8.97 13.99 -43.77
CA PRO A 39 10.39 14.02 -44.05
C PRO A 39 11.15 12.98 -43.21
N ARG A 40 12.29 12.52 -43.73
CA ARG A 40 13.17 11.56 -43.05
C ARG A 40 13.74 12.11 -41.75
N ASP A 41 14.02 13.41 -41.70
CA ASP A 41 14.38 14.15 -40.49
C ASP A 41 13.31 15.19 -40.19
N LEU A 42 12.44 14.84 -39.25
CA LEU A 42 11.32 15.67 -38.79
C LEU A 42 11.80 16.97 -38.18
N PHE A 43 12.92 16.95 -37.47
CA PHE A 43 13.40 18.08 -36.69
C PHE A 43 14.07 19.11 -37.58
N GLU A 44 14.93 18.65 -38.48
CA GLU A 44 15.64 19.51 -39.43
C GLU A 44 14.65 20.17 -40.40
N CYS A 45 13.68 19.41 -40.93
CA CYS A 45 12.65 19.95 -41.81
C CYS A 45 11.74 20.97 -41.09
N THR A 46 11.36 20.70 -39.83
CA THR A 46 10.56 21.64 -39.02
C THR A 46 11.34 22.93 -38.77
N ALA A 47 12.63 22.84 -38.41
CA ALA A 47 13.48 24.00 -38.18
C ALA A 47 13.66 24.85 -39.44
N GLN A 48 13.85 24.20 -40.60
CA GLN A 48 13.99 24.87 -41.90
C GLN A 48 12.71 25.62 -42.30
N LEU A 49 11.55 24.97 -42.16
CA LEU A 49 10.26 25.58 -42.46
C LEU A 49 9.92 26.74 -41.50
N LEU A 50 10.29 26.62 -40.22
CA LEU A 50 10.13 27.71 -39.26
C LEU A 50 11.05 28.87 -39.59
N GLN A 51 12.30 28.60 -39.97
CA GLN A 51 13.24 29.62 -40.43
C GLN A 51 12.68 30.35 -41.65
N GLU A 52 12.27 29.63 -42.70
CA GLU A 52 11.72 30.20 -43.94
C GLU A 52 10.49 31.07 -43.68
N LYS A 53 9.57 30.61 -42.81
CA LYS A 53 8.34 31.35 -42.51
C LYS A 53 8.50 32.45 -41.45
N SER A 54 9.59 32.46 -40.69
CA SER A 54 9.85 33.49 -39.68
C SER A 54 10.28 34.83 -40.27
N GLY A 55 10.82 34.84 -41.50
CA GLY A 55 11.44 36.03 -42.11
C GLY A 55 12.78 36.42 -41.47
N ILE A 56 13.32 35.61 -40.56
CA ILE A 56 14.62 35.80 -39.92
C ILE A 56 15.70 35.25 -40.87
N SER A 57 16.84 35.94 -40.97
CA SER A 57 17.96 35.45 -41.77
C SER A 57 18.47 34.10 -41.22
N PRO A 58 18.98 33.19 -42.07
CA PRO A 58 19.47 31.88 -41.63
C PRO A 58 20.47 31.97 -40.47
N ILE A 59 21.37 32.95 -40.52
CA ILE A 59 22.41 33.16 -39.52
C ILE A 59 21.78 33.63 -38.20
N ALA A 60 20.88 34.62 -38.24
CA ALA A 60 20.22 35.12 -37.03
C ALA A 60 19.28 34.08 -36.41
N PHE A 61 18.63 33.24 -37.23
CA PHE A 61 17.80 32.15 -36.75
C PHE A 61 18.67 31.08 -36.07
N GLN A 62 19.79 30.70 -36.68
CA GLN A 62 20.72 29.72 -36.10
C GLN A 62 21.35 30.24 -34.80
N GLU A 63 21.79 31.49 -34.76
CA GLU A 63 22.33 32.13 -33.54
C GLU A 63 21.28 32.18 -32.43
N HIS A 64 20.04 32.57 -32.75
CA HIS A 64 18.92 32.58 -31.80
C HIS A 64 18.56 31.17 -31.32
N PHE A 65 18.57 30.19 -32.23
CA PHE A 65 18.30 28.79 -31.93
C PHE A 65 19.37 28.19 -31.01
N ASP A 66 20.65 28.48 -31.28
CA ASP A 66 21.77 28.06 -30.44
C ASP A 66 21.77 28.79 -29.08
N GLU A 67 21.32 30.05 -29.04
CA GLU A 67 21.09 30.78 -27.78
C GLU A 67 19.94 30.15 -26.97
N CYS A 68 18.82 29.78 -27.62
CA CYS A 68 17.70 29.09 -26.98
C CYS A 68 18.08 27.69 -26.49
N LYS A 69 18.96 26.97 -27.20
CA LYS A 69 19.55 25.70 -26.73
C LYS A 69 20.42 25.88 -25.49
N ARG A 70 21.12 27.02 -25.37
CA ARG A 70 21.97 27.34 -24.21
C ARG A 70 21.17 27.80 -22.99
N LYS A 71 19.97 28.34 -23.18
CA LYS A 71 19.07 28.73 -22.08
C LYS A 71 18.36 27.49 -21.54
N LEU A 72 18.75 27.08 -20.32
CA LEU A 72 17.99 26.09 -19.53
C LEU A 72 16.52 26.50 -19.47
N ARG A 73 15.60 25.58 -19.82
CA ARG A 73 14.16 25.73 -19.57
C ARG A 73 13.97 25.94 -18.06
N VAL A 74 13.62 27.15 -17.66
CA VAL A 74 13.16 27.44 -16.30
C VAL A 74 11.66 27.19 -16.32
N TYR A 75 11.24 26.02 -15.85
CA TYR A 75 9.84 25.80 -15.55
C TYR A 75 9.57 26.36 -14.15
N GLU A 76 8.67 27.34 -14.06
CA GLU A 76 8.00 27.64 -12.80
C GLU A 76 6.92 26.56 -12.60
N LEU A 77 7.31 25.47 -11.93
CA LEU A 77 6.36 24.48 -11.40
C LEU A 77 5.74 25.07 -10.13
N GLU A 78 4.90 26.09 -10.28
CA GLU A 78 4.16 26.69 -9.14
C GLU A 78 2.72 26.20 -9.00
N ASP A 79 2.20 25.36 -9.90
CA ASP A 79 0.78 25.03 -9.86
C ASP A 79 0.52 23.64 -9.30
N VAL A 80 -0.09 23.59 -8.12
CA VAL A 80 -1.05 22.52 -7.80
C VAL A 80 -2.12 22.53 -8.90
N CYS A 81 -2.61 21.36 -9.32
CA CYS A 81 -3.67 21.30 -10.32
C CYS A 81 -4.81 22.28 -9.97
N PRO A 82 -5.20 23.20 -10.88
CA PRO A 82 -6.24 24.19 -10.58
C PRO A 82 -7.58 23.55 -10.23
N LEU A 83 -8.36 24.16 -9.33
CA LEU A 83 -9.65 23.64 -8.87
C LEU A 83 -10.65 23.39 -10.02
N GLY A 84 -10.60 24.18 -11.08
CA GLY A 84 -11.46 24.02 -12.26
C GLY A 84 -10.92 23.12 -13.37
N ALA A 85 -9.68 22.62 -13.24
CA ALA A 85 -9.09 21.72 -14.23
C ALA A 85 -9.42 20.26 -13.91
N GLU A 86 -9.65 19.46 -14.95
CA GLU A 86 -9.81 18.01 -14.82
C GLU A 86 -8.45 17.37 -14.49
N PRO A 87 -8.29 16.73 -13.32
CA PRO A 87 -6.95 16.36 -12.81
C PRO A 87 -6.16 15.42 -13.73
N PHE A 88 -6.82 14.42 -14.31
CA PHE A 88 -6.15 13.40 -15.13
C PHE A 88 -5.56 14.00 -16.40
N SER A 89 -6.35 14.79 -17.12
CA SER A 89 -5.94 15.48 -18.33
C SER A 89 -4.84 16.50 -18.04
N TRP A 90 -4.98 17.26 -16.95
CA TRP A 90 -4.01 18.27 -16.56
C TRP A 90 -2.66 17.66 -16.22
N THR A 91 -2.63 16.58 -15.43
CA THR A 91 -1.37 15.92 -15.05
C THR A 91 -0.68 15.29 -16.27
N GLN A 92 -1.41 14.59 -17.13
CA GLN A 92 -0.81 13.98 -18.35
C GLN A 92 -0.24 15.02 -19.33
N GLN A 93 -0.92 16.16 -19.49
CA GLN A 93 -0.46 17.22 -20.39
C GLN A 93 0.77 17.94 -19.86
N ARG A 94 0.91 18.06 -18.54
CA ARG A 94 1.94 18.89 -17.91
C ARG A 94 3.18 18.10 -17.48
N TYR A 95 3.07 16.81 -17.18
CA TYR A 95 4.19 16.01 -16.66
C TYR A 95 4.65 14.92 -17.64
N ASN A 96 4.98 15.35 -18.87
CA ASN A 96 5.40 14.47 -19.96
C ASN A 96 6.82 14.77 -20.51
N ASP A 97 7.58 15.63 -19.81
CA ASP A 97 8.91 16.10 -20.22
C ASP A 97 9.96 15.76 -19.15
N ASP A 98 11.12 15.23 -19.56
CA ASP A 98 12.18 14.78 -18.64
C ASP A 98 12.71 15.90 -17.73
N THR A 99 12.67 17.15 -18.19
CA THR A 99 13.09 18.31 -17.38
C THR A 99 12.10 18.54 -16.24
N ILE A 100 10.81 18.38 -16.50
CA ILE A 100 9.75 18.52 -15.50
C ILE A 100 9.85 17.38 -14.46
N LEU A 101 10.13 16.15 -14.91
CA LEU A 101 10.37 15.01 -14.01
C LEU A 101 11.62 15.22 -13.14
N SER A 102 12.65 15.87 -13.68
CA SER A 102 13.86 16.23 -12.93
C SER A 102 13.55 17.26 -11.84
N LEU A 103 12.73 18.27 -12.13
CA LEU A 103 12.29 19.27 -11.15
C LEU A 103 11.39 18.65 -10.07
N LEU A 104 10.48 17.74 -10.44
CA LEU A 104 9.71 16.97 -9.45
C LEU A 104 10.61 16.17 -8.51
N THR A 105 11.69 15.59 -9.04
CA THR A 105 12.67 14.86 -8.24
C THR A 105 13.38 15.79 -7.26
N GLU A 106 13.73 17.01 -7.68
CA GLU A 106 14.31 17.99 -6.77
C GLU A 106 13.31 18.42 -5.67
N GLN A 107 12.06 18.69 -6.04
CA GLN A 107 11.00 19.08 -5.11
C GLN A 107 10.71 17.99 -4.07
N SER A 108 10.62 16.72 -4.51
CA SER A 108 10.40 15.60 -3.61
C SER A 108 11.58 15.36 -2.67
N MET A 109 12.82 15.42 -3.17
CA MET A 109 14.03 15.27 -2.35
C MET A 109 14.10 16.34 -1.26
N ARG A 110 13.77 17.60 -1.60
CA ARG A 110 13.69 18.69 -0.61
C ARG A 110 12.61 18.42 0.44
N LEU A 111 11.42 17.99 0.02
CA LEU A 111 10.33 17.65 0.95
C LEU A 111 10.72 16.48 1.89
N MET A 112 11.34 15.43 1.35
CA MET A 112 11.78 14.28 2.16
C MET A 112 12.89 14.67 3.14
N ALA A 113 13.83 15.55 2.73
CA ALA A 113 14.85 16.11 3.60
C ALA A 113 14.23 16.91 4.76
N ASP A 114 13.19 17.70 4.49
CA ASP A 114 12.47 18.45 5.53
C ASP A 114 11.65 17.53 6.44
N ILE A 115 11.12 16.41 5.92
CA ILE A 115 10.40 15.41 6.72
C ILE A 115 11.32 14.79 7.79
N ILE A 116 12.57 14.48 7.45
CA ILE A 116 13.55 13.92 8.41
C ILE A 116 14.25 14.99 9.24
N SER A 117 14.15 16.25 8.85
CA SER A 117 14.78 17.37 9.54
C SER A 117 14.29 17.46 11.00
N PRO A 118 15.16 17.91 11.94
CA PRO A 118 14.70 18.31 13.26
C PRO A 118 13.81 19.57 13.22
N ASP A 119 13.80 20.32 12.13
CA ASP A 119 12.96 21.50 11.99
C ASP A 119 11.50 21.11 11.80
N MET A 120 10.60 21.85 12.46
CA MET A 120 9.17 21.58 12.38
C MET A 120 8.58 22.18 11.10
N LEU A 121 8.05 21.32 10.24
CA LEU A 121 7.22 21.65 9.10
C LEU A 121 5.75 21.61 9.54
N LYS A 122 5.01 22.69 9.32
CA LYS A 122 3.58 22.72 9.67
C LYS A 122 2.80 21.75 8.79
N SER A 123 1.77 21.12 9.34
CA SER A 123 1.01 20.08 8.65
C SER A 123 0.32 20.58 7.36
N ARG A 124 -0.16 21.84 7.34
CA ARG A 124 -0.69 22.46 6.12
C ARG A 124 0.37 22.64 5.04
N GLU A 125 1.58 23.02 5.45
CA GLU A 125 2.72 23.21 4.54
C GLU A 125 3.20 21.87 3.98
N LEU A 126 3.24 20.82 4.81
CA LEU A 126 3.52 19.44 4.40
C LEU A 126 2.57 18.99 3.27
N VAL A 127 1.26 19.12 3.48
CA VAL A 127 0.25 18.73 2.49
C VAL A 127 0.36 19.56 1.21
N HIS A 128 0.53 20.89 1.34
CA HIS A 128 0.69 21.77 0.19
C HIS A 128 1.93 21.43 -0.64
N ARG A 129 3.07 21.20 0.00
CA ARG A 129 4.31 20.81 -0.68
C ARG A 129 4.23 19.43 -1.30
N ALA A 130 3.52 18.50 -0.68
CA ALA A 130 3.26 17.19 -1.27
C ALA A 130 2.38 17.29 -2.52
N ALA A 131 1.40 18.19 -2.56
CA ALA A 131 0.58 18.41 -3.76
C ALA A 131 1.41 18.93 -4.96
N MET A 132 2.54 19.61 -4.72
CA MET A 132 3.48 20.02 -5.76
C MET A 132 4.44 18.88 -6.16
N ALA A 133 4.99 18.17 -5.17
CA ALA A 133 5.97 17.10 -5.39
C ALA A 133 5.35 15.80 -5.96
N PHE A 134 4.05 15.58 -5.72
CA PHE A 134 3.30 14.38 -6.14
C PHE A 134 2.01 14.78 -6.87
N PRO A 135 2.10 15.14 -8.17
CA PRO A 135 0.96 15.69 -8.93
C PRO A 135 -0.26 14.76 -9.00
N GLU A 136 -0.06 13.45 -8.92
CA GLU A 136 -1.14 12.45 -8.93
C GLU A 136 -2.03 12.54 -7.69
N ARG A 137 -1.61 13.23 -6.62
CA ARG A 137 -2.49 13.57 -5.50
C ARG A 137 -3.75 14.30 -6.00
N ALA A 138 -3.65 15.06 -7.10
CA ALA A 138 -4.80 15.74 -7.69
C ALA A 138 -5.91 14.78 -8.17
N TYR A 139 -5.60 13.51 -8.46
CA TYR A 139 -6.60 12.50 -8.83
C TYR A 139 -7.52 12.13 -7.66
N LEU A 140 -7.09 12.41 -6.43
CA LEU A 140 -7.84 12.14 -5.22
C LEU A 140 -8.76 13.29 -4.82
N ARG A 141 -8.69 14.43 -5.51
CA ARG A 141 -9.41 15.66 -5.13
C ARG A 141 -10.87 15.39 -4.80
N ASP A 142 -11.33 15.95 -3.69
CA ASP A 142 -12.72 15.87 -3.22
C ASP A 142 -13.18 14.44 -2.92
N SER A 143 -12.25 13.54 -2.55
CA SER A 143 -12.55 12.16 -2.15
C SER A 143 -12.04 11.84 -0.75
N ALA A 144 -12.61 10.81 -0.11
CA ALA A 144 -12.11 10.30 1.17
C ALA A 144 -10.65 9.82 1.08
N GLN A 145 -10.22 9.40 -0.11
CA GLN A 145 -8.84 8.99 -0.36
C GLN A 145 -7.86 10.17 -0.33
N GLU A 146 -8.28 11.42 -0.59
CA GLU A 146 -7.41 12.59 -0.39
C GLU A 146 -7.09 12.77 1.10
N GLU A 147 -8.11 12.72 1.95
CA GLU A 147 -7.96 12.76 3.41
C GLU A 147 -7.07 11.62 3.91
N GLN A 148 -7.26 10.41 3.37
CA GLN A 148 -6.45 9.24 3.70
C GLN A 148 -4.98 9.44 3.32
N PHE A 149 -4.70 9.97 2.13
CA PHE A 149 -3.31 10.22 1.72
C PHE A 149 -2.64 11.28 2.59
N ASP A 150 -3.36 12.36 2.92
CA ASP A 150 -2.83 13.42 3.79
C ASP A 150 -2.55 12.89 5.20
N GLN A 151 -3.40 12.00 5.73
CA GLN A 151 -3.16 11.28 6.99
C GLN A 151 -1.95 10.36 6.91
N THR A 152 -1.77 9.63 5.80
CA THR A 152 -0.61 8.77 5.60
C THR A 152 0.68 9.57 5.51
N LEU A 153 0.67 10.69 4.78
CA LEU A 153 1.81 11.61 4.72
C LEU A 153 2.16 12.17 6.10
N ARG A 154 1.14 12.56 6.88
CA ARG A 154 1.33 12.99 8.26
C ARG A 154 1.91 11.88 9.13
N ALA A 155 1.42 10.64 9.00
CA ALA A 155 1.94 9.47 9.71
C ALA A 155 3.41 9.21 9.39
N ILE A 156 3.81 9.35 8.13
CA ILE A 156 5.23 9.27 7.71
C ILE A 156 6.02 10.38 8.40
N TYR A 157 5.54 11.63 8.33
CA TYR A 157 6.25 12.77 8.91
C TYR A 157 6.47 12.65 10.43
N ILE A 158 5.43 12.36 11.22
CA ILE A 158 5.54 12.24 12.68
C ILE A 158 6.45 11.07 13.12
N SER A 159 6.52 10.03 12.29
CA SER A 159 7.29 8.82 12.56
C SER A 159 8.74 8.95 12.13
N SER A 160 9.02 9.70 11.05
CA SER A 160 10.37 9.89 10.48
C SER A 160 11.09 11.14 10.98
N SER A 161 10.39 12.17 11.45
CA SER A 161 11.03 13.42 11.89
C SER A 161 11.97 13.19 13.06
N GLY A 162 13.07 13.95 13.14
CA GLY A 162 13.94 14.01 14.32
C GLY A 162 13.33 14.73 15.53
N ASN A 163 12.17 15.37 15.37
CA ASN A 163 11.57 16.24 16.38
C ASN A 163 10.27 15.65 16.96
N GLU A 164 10.21 15.54 18.30
CA GLU A 164 9.02 15.00 18.98
C GLU A 164 7.88 16.02 19.07
N SER A 165 8.20 17.32 19.04
CA SER A 165 7.21 18.41 19.11
C SER A 165 6.28 18.44 17.91
N VAL A 166 6.67 17.79 16.80
CA VAL A 166 5.85 17.64 15.60
C VAL A 166 4.48 17.06 15.96
N ARG A 167 4.37 16.19 16.98
CA ARG A 167 3.09 15.60 17.41
C ARG A 167 2.08 16.61 17.96
N ALA A 168 2.57 17.73 18.49
CA ALA A 168 1.76 18.78 19.10
C ALA A 168 1.54 19.94 18.12
N ASP A 169 1.47 19.66 16.82
CA ASP A 169 1.18 20.69 15.82
C ASP A 169 -0.20 21.32 16.08
N PRO A 170 -0.28 22.62 16.39
CA PRO A 170 -1.56 23.27 16.67
C PRO A 170 -2.53 23.21 15.47
N ASP A 171 -2.01 23.07 14.25
CA ASP A 171 -2.85 22.92 13.05
C ASP A 171 -3.61 21.57 13.02
N ASP A 172 -3.21 20.61 13.86
CA ASP A 172 -3.81 19.28 13.92
C ASP A 172 -5.01 19.19 14.87
N GLU A 173 -5.06 19.97 15.95
CA GLU A 173 -6.04 19.78 17.05
C GLU A 173 -7.52 19.83 16.58
N ALA A 174 -7.81 20.49 15.46
CA ALA A 174 -9.14 20.57 14.87
C ALA A 174 -9.26 19.95 13.46
N SER A 175 -8.22 19.24 13.00
CA SER A 175 -8.15 18.74 11.62
C SER A 175 -8.25 17.21 11.53
N HIS A 176 -8.43 16.72 10.31
CA HIS A 176 -8.38 15.30 10.04
C HIS A 176 -6.97 14.70 10.16
N LEU A 177 -5.94 15.48 10.49
CA LEU A 177 -4.54 15.05 10.59
C LEU A 177 -4.11 14.68 12.01
N ALA A 178 -4.97 14.85 13.02
CA ALA A 178 -4.66 14.50 14.40
C ALA A 178 -4.39 12.99 14.62
N PHE A 179 -3.39 12.71 15.46
CA PHE A 179 -3.07 11.38 15.99
C PHE A 179 -3.04 11.40 17.53
N GLU A 180 -3.91 10.60 18.14
CA GLU A 180 -4.08 10.44 19.60
C GLU A 180 -3.31 9.21 20.15
N CYS A 181 -2.78 8.36 19.26
CA CYS A 181 -2.09 7.12 19.59
C CYS A 181 -0.59 7.33 19.95
N GLY A 182 -0.30 8.18 20.94
CA GLY A 182 1.06 8.61 21.31
C GLY A 182 2.07 7.47 21.55
N TYR A 183 1.68 6.41 22.26
CA TYR A 183 2.54 5.23 22.50
C TYR A 183 2.89 4.49 21.21
N LEU A 184 1.93 4.36 20.29
CA LEU A 184 2.16 3.71 19.00
C LEU A 184 3.15 4.52 18.18
N ILE A 185 2.99 5.84 18.09
CA ILE A 185 3.94 6.71 17.37
C ILE A 185 5.35 6.56 17.96
N SER A 186 5.50 6.60 19.29
CA SER A 186 6.81 6.42 19.94
C SER A 186 7.43 5.06 19.64
N GLY A 187 6.64 3.99 19.73
CA GLY A 187 7.12 2.64 19.46
C GLY A 187 7.55 2.44 18.01
N LEU A 188 6.76 2.94 17.06
CA LEU A 188 7.05 2.84 15.63
C LEU A 188 8.26 3.68 15.23
N ARG A 189 8.39 4.88 15.76
CA ARG A 189 9.55 5.76 15.53
C ARG A 189 10.85 5.10 15.97
N GLN A 190 10.86 4.50 17.17
CA GLN A 190 12.01 3.74 17.65
C GLN A 190 12.33 2.58 16.70
N LEU A 191 11.32 1.77 16.38
CA LEU A 191 11.49 0.51 15.64
C LEU A 191 11.93 0.71 14.17
N PHE A 192 11.40 1.72 13.48
CA PHE A 192 11.53 1.84 12.03
C PHE A 192 12.32 3.06 11.55
N PHE A 193 12.51 4.07 12.39
CA PHE A 193 13.04 5.34 11.90
C PHE A 193 14.29 5.78 12.67
N GLN A 194 14.40 5.44 13.95
CA GLN A 194 15.64 5.61 14.72
C GLN A 194 16.59 4.44 14.51
N ASP A 195 16.10 3.20 14.61
CA ASP A 195 16.95 2.01 14.55
C ASP A 195 17.21 1.53 13.11
N ALA A 196 16.25 1.69 12.19
CA ALA A 196 16.39 1.19 10.81
C ALA A 196 17.08 2.17 9.85
N MET A 197 17.25 3.45 10.25
CA MET A 197 17.88 4.52 9.47
C MET A 197 17.35 4.65 8.03
N LEU A 198 16.03 4.77 7.85
CA LEU A 198 15.49 4.98 6.50
C LEU A 198 16.07 6.27 5.90
N ASP A 199 16.66 6.14 4.71
CA ASP A 199 17.22 7.30 4.02
C ASP A 199 16.13 8.11 3.28
N ILE A 200 16.53 9.27 2.73
CA ILE A 200 15.65 10.16 1.96
C ILE A 200 14.93 9.42 0.82
N ARG A 201 15.60 8.46 0.18
CA ARG A 201 15.07 7.71 -0.96
C ARG A 201 14.08 6.64 -0.51
N GLU A 202 14.33 5.98 0.61
CA GLU A 202 13.41 5.00 1.19
C GLU A 202 12.13 5.67 1.70
N ILE A 203 12.23 6.88 2.26
CA ILE A 203 11.04 7.67 2.62
C ILE A 203 10.28 8.11 1.37
N GLU A 204 10.97 8.51 0.31
CA GLU A 204 10.31 8.79 -0.97
C GLU A 204 9.56 7.55 -1.50
N VAL A 205 10.20 6.38 -1.47
CA VAL A 205 9.55 5.11 -1.85
C VAL A 205 8.32 4.84 -0.98
N LEU A 206 8.41 5.08 0.33
CA LEU A 206 7.29 4.91 1.25
C LEU A 206 6.11 5.83 0.91
N VAL A 207 6.38 7.10 0.59
CA VAL A 207 5.34 8.06 0.17
C VAL A 207 4.73 7.64 -1.17
N VAL A 208 5.54 7.27 -2.16
CA VAL A 208 5.04 6.86 -3.49
C VAL A 208 4.26 5.54 -3.40
N CYS A 209 4.73 4.55 -2.63
CA CYS A 209 3.98 3.32 -2.34
C CYS A 209 2.61 3.64 -1.74
N SER A 210 2.58 4.52 -0.73
CA SER A 210 1.36 4.93 -0.05
C SER A 210 0.38 5.63 -1.01
N LEU A 211 0.89 6.58 -1.81
CA LEU A 211 0.10 7.27 -2.83
C LEU A 211 -0.51 6.28 -3.82
N LEU A 212 0.29 5.34 -4.32
CA LEU A 212 -0.17 4.33 -5.27
C LEU A 212 -1.27 3.43 -4.69
N ARG A 213 -1.16 3.00 -3.42
CA ARG A 213 -2.23 2.23 -2.76
C ARG A 213 -3.51 3.05 -2.62
N VAL A 214 -3.39 4.31 -2.21
CA VAL A 214 -4.55 5.20 -2.03
C VAL A 214 -5.22 5.52 -3.38
N LEU A 215 -4.43 5.75 -4.44
CA LEU A 215 -4.93 5.84 -5.81
C LEU A 215 -5.63 4.54 -6.23
N GLY A 216 -5.03 3.39 -5.92
CA GLY A 216 -5.60 2.08 -6.17
C GLY A 216 -6.95 1.85 -5.49
N ALA A 217 -7.22 2.53 -4.37
CA ALA A 217 -8.50 2.49 -3.66
C ALA A 217 -9.54 3.51 -4.18
N ASN A 218 -9.12 4.49 -4.99
CA ASN A 218 -10.01 5.50 -5.55
C ASN A 218 -10.82 4.93 -6.72
N VAL A 219 -12.16 4.97 -6.61
CA VAL A 219 -13.08 4.37 -7.60
C VAL A 219 -12.91 4.97 -9.00
N THR A 220 -12.63 6.27 -9.10
CA THR A 220 -12.45 6.94 -10.40
C THR A 220 -11.14 6.48 -11.05
N PHE A 221 -10.07 6.37 -10.27
CA PHE A 221 -8.78 5.85 -10.73
C PHE A 221 -8.89 4.39 -11.16
N GLN A 222 -9.52 3.53 -10.34
CA GLN A 222 -9.79 2.12 -10.65
C GLN A 222 -10.49 1.94 -11.99
N LYS A 223 -11.59 2.70 -12.21
CA LYS A 223 -12.36 2.62 -13.46
C LYS A 223 -11.57 3.02 -14.71
N ARG A 224 -10.59 3.92 -14.57
CA ARG A 224 -9.79 4.43 -15.70
C ARG A 224 -8.53 3.62 -15.96
N PHE A 225 -7.85 3.17 -14.91
CA PHE A 225 -6.49 2.62 -15.00
C PHE A 225 -6.29 1.31 -14.23
N GLY A 226 -7.33 0.76 -13.60
CA GLY A 226 -7.24 -0.46 -12.80
C GLY A 226 -7.44 -1.77 -13.55
N GLY A 227 -7.86 -1.73 -14.81
CA GLY A 227 -8.21 -2.94 -15.56
C GLY A 227 -9.42 -3.66 -14.94
N GLU A 228 -9.28 -4.96 -14.71
CA GLU A 228 -10.29 -5.80 -14.03
C GLU A 228 -9.99 -6.00 -12.53
N GLU A 229 -8.93 -5.37 -12.02
CA GLU A 229 -8.51 -5.52 -10.63
C GLU A 229 -9.37 -4.69 -9.69
N THR A 230 -9.68 -5.24 -8.52
CA THR A 230 -10.48 -4.57 -7.48
C THR A 230 -9.68 -4.33 -6.20
N THR A 231 -8.56 -5.03 -6.02
CA THR A 231 -7.67 -4.87 -4.87
C THR A 231 -6.76 -3.66 -5.09
N PRO A 232 -6.69 -2.69 -4.15
CA PRO A 232 -5.95 -1.44 -4.36
C PRO A 232 -4.50 -1.62 -4.83
N GLU A 233 -3.76 -2.55 -4.24
CA GLU A 233 -2.38 -2.83 -4.62
C GLU A 233 -2.28 -3.42 -6.04
N LEU A 234 -3.23 -4.27 -6.44
CA LEU A 234 -3.27 -4.87 -7.78
C LEU A 234 -3.66 -3.84 -8.84
N VAL A 235 -4.60 -2.95 -8.53
CA VAL A 235 -4.96 -1.79 -9.37
C VAL A 235 -3.74 -0.90 -9.59
N ALA A 236 -3.00 -0.59 -8.52
CA ALA A 236 -1.78 0.20 -8.60
C ALA A 236 -0.69 -0.49 -9.44
N LEU A 237 -0.48 -1.80 -9.25
CA LEU A 237 0.46 -2.59 -10.04
C LEU A 237 0.07 -2.64 -11.52
N TYR A 238 -1.22 -2.79 -11.82
CA TYR A 238 -1.73 -2.77 -13.18
C TYR A 238 -1.46 -1.42 -13.85
N ALA A 239 -1.77 -0.32 -13.16
CA ALA A 239 -1.51 1.04 -13.65
C ALA A 239 -0.01 1.29 -13.88
N VAL A 240 0.86 0.84 -12.97
CA VAL A 240 2.32 0.92 -13.13
C VAL A 240 2.81 0.18 -14.37
N GLN A 241 2.20 -0.95 -14.71
CA GLN A 241 2.59 -1.78 -15.86
C GLN A 241 2.06 -1.24 -17.20
N HIS A 242 0.84 -0.72 -17.23
CA HIS A 242 0.13 -0.41 -18.48
C HIS A 242 -0.09 1.09 -18.72
N HIS A 243 -0.03 1.91 -17.67
CA HIS A 243 -0.39 3.33 -17.68
C HIS A 243 0.64 4.18 -16.93
N ARG A 244 1.92 3.84 -17.02
CA ARG A 244 2.99 4.52 -16.27
C ARG A 244 3.02 6.04 -16.51
N ASP A 245 2.65 6.50 -17.70
CA ASP A 245 2.63 7.91 -18.10
C ASP A 245 1.68 8.77 -17.25
N VAL A 246 0.69 8.17 -16.58
CA VAL A 246 -0.21 8.89 -15.66
C VAL A 246 0.33 8.99 -14.24
N LEU A 247 1.51 8.42 -13.98
CA LEU A 247 2.15 8.30 -12.67
C LEU A 247 3.54 8.96 -12.65
N PRO A 248 3.66 10.29 -12.86
CA PRO A 248 4.95 10.99 -12.89
C PRO A 248 5.83 10.74 -11.66
N SER A 249 5.26 10.61 -10.47
CA SER A 249 5.98 10.31 -9.23
C SER A 249 6.64 8.94 -9.25
N TYR A 250 6.03 7.95 -9.91
CA TYR A 250 6.66 6.65 -10.14
C TYR A 250 7.65 6.70 -11.31
N VAL A 251 7.29 7.37 -12.41
CA VAL A 251 8.11 7.43 -13.64
C VAL A 251 9.47 8.09 -13.39
N ARG A 252 9.54 9.14 -12.56
CA ARG A 252 10.79 9.85 -12.28
C ARG A 252 11.81 9.06 -11.44
N LEU A 253 11.39 7.98 -10.78
CA LEU A 253 12.26 7.20 -9.90
C LEU A 253 13.28 6.36 -10.67
N SER A 254 14.37 6.01 -10.01
CA SER A 254 15.36 5.08 -10.56
C SER A 254 14.78 3.67 -10.75
N PRO A 255 15.35 2.83 -11.64
CA PRO A 255 14.89 1.46 -11.85
C PRO A 255 14.86 0.62 -10.57
N GLU A 256 15.81 0.83 -9.67
CA GLU A 256 15.93 0.12 -8.40
C GLU A 256 14.76 0.45 -7.47
N LEU A 257 14.44 1.75 -7.31
CA LEU A 257 13.33 2.21 -6.49
C LEU A 257 11.97 1.79 -7.08
N LYS A 258 11.84 1.81 -8.42
CA LYS A 258 10.65 1.28 -9.12
C LYS A 258 10.43 -0.21 -8.83
N ARG A 259 11.50 -1.01 -8.85
CA ARG A 259 11.45 -2.43 -8.51
C ARG A 259 11.04 -2.62 -7.05
N LEU A 260 11.62 -1.84 -6.13
CA LEU A 260 11.27 -1.88 -4.71
C LEU A 260 9.79 -1.59 -4.47
N ILE A 261 9.23 -0.53 -5.08
CA ILE A 261 7.80 -0.21 -5.02
C ILE A 261 6.95 -1.38 -5.51
N CYS A 262 7.29 -1.95 -6.68
CA CYS A 262 6.55 -3.07 -7.24
C CYS A 262 6.58 -4.29 -6.31
N CYS A 263 7.71 -4.57 -5.67
CA CYS A 263 7.83 -5.68 -4.72
C CYS A 263 6.99 -5.43 -3.46
N VAL A 264 7.01 -4.22 -2.91
CA VAL A 264 6.19 -3.84 -1.74
C VAL A 264 4.69 -3.92 -2.04
N LEU A 265 4.25 -3.48 -3.24
CA LEU A 265 2.85 -3.59 -3.65
C LEU A 265 2.40 -5.05 -3.89
N LYS A 266 3.31 -5.96 -4.25
CA LYS A 266 2.98 -7.39 -4.41
C LYS A 266 2.73 -8.09 -3.08
N VAL A 267 3.15 -7.53 -1.95
CA VAL A 267 2.97 -8.16 -0.63
C VAL A 267 1.61 -7.75 -0.06
N HIS A 268 0.66 -8.68 -0.06
CA HIS A 268 -0.69 -8.45 0.45
C HIS A 268 -0.84 -8.90 1.91
N ILE A 269 -0.11 -8.25 2.81
CA ILE A 269 -0.16 -8.49 4.26
C ILE A 269 -0.25 -7.14 4.96
N SER A 270 -1.25 -6.93 5.80
CA SER A 270 -1.30 -5.76 6.68
C SER A 270 -0.69 -6.07 8.05
N MET A 271 -0.28 -5.04 8.79
CA MET A 271 0.22 -5.21 10.16
C MET A 271 -0.87 -5.79 11.07
N SER A 272 -2.12 -5.35 10.90
CA SER A 272 -3.29 -5.88 11.59
C SER A 272 -3.42 -7.40 11.41
N ASP A 273 -3.15 -7.92 10.20
CA ASP A 273 -3.20 -9.35 9.93
C ASP A 273 -2.08 -10.13 10.62
N LEU A 274 -0.87 -9.57 10.62
CA LEU A 274 0.26 -10.19 11.31
C LEU A 274 -0.01 -10.27 12.82
N ILE A 275 -0.48 -9.17 13.42
CA ILE A 275 -0.79 -9.07 14.85
C ILE A 275 -1.95 -10.01 15.22
N GLY A 276 -3.00 -10.04 14.41
CA GLY A 276 -4.15 -10.94 14.61
C GLY A 276 -3.86 -12.39 14.25
N THR A 277 -2.69 -12.73 13.71
CA THR A 277 -2.37 -14.04 13.13
C THR A 277 -3.36 -14.49 12.04
N GLU A 278 -3.97 -13.52 11.36
CA GLU A 278 -4.75 -13.67 10.12
C GLU A 278 -3.80 -13.83 8.91
N VAL A 279 -2.72 -14.57 9.12
CA VAL A 279 -1.67 -14.89 8.15
C VAL A 279 -1.30 -16.37 8.24
N VAL A 280 -0.64 -16.86 7.21
CA VAL A 280 -0.24 -18.27 7.05
C VAL A 280 1.19 -18.35 6.52
N PRO A 281 1.87 -19.51 6.61
CA PRO A 281 3.22 -19.69 6.06
C PRO A 281 3.38 -19.24 4.61
N ALA A 282 2.38 -19.42 3.75
CA ALA A 282 2.43 -18.96 2.36
C ALA A 282 2.64 -17.43 2.23
N HIS A 283 2.12 -16.62 3.14
CA HIS A 283 2.37 -15.18 3.15
C HIS A 283 3.85 -14.87 3.43
N PHE A 284 4.45 -15.60 4.37
CA PHE A 284 5.88 -15.46 4.70
C PHE A 284 6.76 -15.95 3.55
N ALA A 285 6.32 -16.97 2.80
CA ALA A 285 7.02 -17.47 1.63
C ALA A 285 7.02 -16.44 0.50
N HIS A 286 5.88 -15.80 0.28
CA HIS A 286 5.79 -14.73 -0.71
C HIS A 286 6.73 -13.56 -0.40
N VAL A 287 6.86 -13.17 0.87
CA VAL A 287 7.84 -12.17 1.30
C VAL A 287 9.27 -12.69 1.09
N LYS A 288 9.55 -13.96 1.41
CA LYS A 288 10.85 -14.61 1.20
C LYS A 288 11.28 -14.57 -0.27
N ASP A 289 10.36 -14.84 -1.19
CA ASP A 289 10.60 -14.91 -2.63
C ASP A 289 10.97 -13.53 -3.22
N LEU A 290 10.62 -12.44 -2.54
CA LEU A 290 10.91 -11.07 -2.98
C LEU A 290 12.18 -10.47 -2.36
N GLN A 291 12.89 -11.22 -1.51
CA GLN A 291 14.06 -10.73 -0.75
C GLN A 291 15.29 -10.40 -1.58
N GLU A 292 15.34 -10.79 -2.85
CA GLU A 292 16.41 -10.38 -3.76
C GLU A 292 16.40 -8.88 -4.07
N THR A 293 15.37 -8.15 -3.64
CA THR A 293 15.27 -6.71 -3.81
C THR A 293 15.80 -5.99 -2.58
N ASP A 294 16.91 -5.26 -2.74
CA ASP A 294 17.52 -4.48 -1.67
C ASP A 294 16.51 -3.50 -1.03
N GLY A 295 16.54 -3.39 0.30
CA GLY A 295 15.66 -2.49 1.05
C GLY A 295 14.20 -2.96 1.17
N ILE A 296 13.82 -4.13 0.64
CA ILE A 296 12.43 -4.61 0.69
C ILE A 296 11.89 -4.77 2.10
N MET A 297 12.65 -5.42 2.99
CA MET A 297 12.19 -5.70 4.35
C MET A 297 11.94 -4.42 5.17
N PRO A 298 12.90 -3.48 5.30
CA PRO A 298 12.65 -2.25 6.06
C PRO A 298 11.51 -1.42 5.44
N THR A 299 11.46 -1.30 4.11
CA THR A 299 10.41 -0.54 3.41
C THR A 299 9.02 -1.17 3.59
N LEU A 300 8.91 -2.50 3.45
CA LEU A 300 7.66 -3.23 3.64
C LEU A 300 7.14 -3.05 5.07
N LEU A 301 8.00 -3.27 6.06
CA LEU A 301 7.60 -3.17 7.47
C LEU A 301 7.23 -1.75 7.86
N ALA A 302 7.99 -0.74 7.41
CA ALA A 302 7.64 0.67 7.60
C ALA A 302 6.29 0.99 6.95
N SER A 303 6.05 0.52 5.73
CA SER A 303 4.78 0.69 5.03
C SER A 303 3.59 0.09 5.79
N MET A 304 3.73 -1.14 6.25
CA MET A 304 2.69 -1.81 7.07
C MET A 304 2.45 -1.08 8.39
N ALA A 305 3.51 -0.55 9.02
CA ALA A 305 3.42 0.18 10.27
C ALA A 305 2.74 1.55 10.12
N ILE A 306 3.01 2.25 9.01
CA ILE A 306 2.34 3.51 8.68
C ILE A 306 0.84 3.29 8.45
N ASP A 307 0.47 2.26 7.68
CA ASP A 307 -0.94 1.92 7.46
C ASP A 307 -1.63 1.62 8.80
N TYR A 308 -0.98 0.84 9.66
CA TYR A 308 -1.48 0.54 11.02
C TYR A 308 -1.63 1.78 11.90
N LEU A 309 -0.70 2.74 11.78
CA LEU A 309 -0.75 3.99 12.52
C LEU A 309 -1.96 4.83 12.09
N VAL A 310 -2.23 4.91 10.79
CA VAL A 310 -3.41 5.61 10.24
C VAL A 310 -4.70 4.92 10.68
N GLU A 311 -4.78 3.58 10.61
CA GLU A 311 -5.94 2.79 11.07
C GLU A 311 -6.27 2.99 12.56
N ASN A 312 -5.25 3.25 13.38
CA ASN A 312 -5.37 3.39 14.83
C ASN A 312 -5.18 4.84 15.32
N ARG A 313 -5.20 5.82 14.41
CA ARG A 313 -4.84 7.22 14.71
C ARG A 313 -5.61 7.82 15.88
N ARG A 314 -6.88 7.45 16.07
CA ARG A 314 -7.79 7.93 17.14
C ARG A 314 -8.00 6.95 18.29
N LYS A 315 -7.20 5.89 18.37
CA LYS A 315 -7.32 4.89 19.44
C LYS A 315 -6.24 5.11 20.49
N VAL A 316 -6.62 4.94 21.75
CA VAL A 316 -5.65 4.80 22.82
C VAL A 316 -5.04 3.40 22.71
N VAL A 317 -3.80 3.34 22.25
CA VAL A 317 -3.05 2.09 22.08
C VAL A 317 -2.20 1.84 23.33
N SER A 318 -2.29 0.64 23.87
CA SER A 318 -1.53 0.18 25.04
C SER A 318 -0.09 -0.19 24.68
N GLU A 319 0.81 -0.18 25.67
CA GLU A 319 2.19 -0.64 25.48
C GLU A 319 2.27 -2.11 25.03
N SER A 320 1.35 -2.95 25.52
CA SER A 320 1.25 -4.36 25.10
C SER A 320 0.99 -4.51 23.61
N GLU A 321 0.15 -3.66 23.01
CA GLU A 321 -0.12 -3.67 21.57
C GLU A 321 1.11 -3.23 20.77
N VAL A 322 1.88 -2.26 21.27
CA VAL A 322 3.15 -1.85 20.64
C VAL A 322 4.16 -3.01 20.65
N ASP A 323 4.22 -3.77 21.74
CA ASP A 323 5.06 -4.97 21.80
C ASP A 323 4.63 -6.05 20.82
N LEU A 324 3.33 -6.17 20.54
CA LEU A 324 2.84 -7.07 19.49
C LEU A 324 3.27 -6.63 18.10
N VAL A 325 3.26 -5.32 17.81
CA VAL A 325 3.80 -4.77 16.55
C VAL A 325 5.29 -5.12 16.43
N ARG A 326 6.09 -4.91 17.49
CA ARG A 326 7.52 -5.25 17.52
C ARG A 326 7.75 -6.75 17.26
N LEU A 327 6.97 -7.60 17.94
CA LEU A 327 7.06 -9.05 17.80
C LEU A 327 6.70 -9.49 16.38
N ALA A 328 5.59 -9.00 15.83
CA ALA A 328 5.13 -9.30 14.48
C ALA A 328 6.18 -8.91 13.43
N THR A 329 6.71 -7.69 13.54
CA THR A 329 7.79 -7.16 12.71
C THR A 329 9.03 -8.05 12.74
N HIS A 330 9.49 -8.39 13.95
CA HIS A 330 10.65 -9.24 14.13
C HIS A 330 10.44 -10.62 13.51
N CYS A 331 9.27 -11.23 13.71
CA CYS A 331 8.99 -12.56 13.19
C CYS A 331 8.87 -12.58 11.66
N LEU A 332 8.33 -11.52 11.04
CA LEU A 332 8.35 -11.39 9.59
C LEU A 332 9.77 -11.19 9.05
N ALA A 333 10.57 -10.30 9.65
CA ALA A 333 11.95 -10.05 9.23
C ALA A 333 12.84 -11.31 9.29
N VAL A 334 12.56 -12.22 10.23
CA VAL A 334 13.25 -13.51 10.38
C VAL A 334 13.18 -14.39 9.12
N VAL A 335 12.26 -14.15 8.17
CA VAL A 335 12.28 -14.82 6.86
C VAL A 335 13.59 -14.59 6.11
N GLU A 336 14.34 -13.52 6.37
CA GLU A 336 15.70 -13.34 5.82
C GLU A 336 16.62 -14.53 6.10
N LYS A 337 16.47 -15.13 7.28
CA LYS A 337 17.36 -16.18 7.78
C LYS A 337 16.74 -17.57 7.74
N TYR A 338 15.42 -17.67 7.81
CA TYR A 338 14.71 -18.95 7.93
C TYR A 338 13.68 -19.14 6.82
N ILE A 339 13.32 -20.40 6.56
CA ILE A 339 12.21 -20.74 5.67
C ILE A 339 10.87 -20.26 6.25
N ALA A 340 9.91 -19.98 5.37
CA ALA A 340 8.63 -19.37 5.74
C ALA A 340 7.82 -20.11 6.82
N PRO A 341 7.65 -21.46 6.78
CA PRO A 341 6.98 -22.18 7.87
C PRO A 341 7.63 -21.96 9.24
N ARG A 342 8.96 -21.84 9.27
CA ARG A 342 9.72 -21.65 10.50
C ARG A 342 9.56 -20.24 11.07
N ALA A 343 9.55 -19.22 10.21
CA ALA A 343 9.30 -17.84 10.62
C ALA A 343 7.88 -17.67 11.17
N TYR A 344 6.88 -18.27 10.51
CA TYR A 344 5.50 -18.31 11.01
C TYR A 344 5.36 -19.06 12.34
N GLU A 345 6.01 -20.22 12.48
CA GLU A 345 6.01 -20.96 13.76
C GLU A 345 6.64 -20.15 14.89
N LEU A 346 7.67 -19.34 14.59
CA LEU A 346 8.29 -18.45 15.58
C LEU A 346 7.30 -17.37 16.07
N LEU A 347 6.48 -16.81 15.17
CA LEU A 347 5.41 -15.87 15.54
C LEU A 347 4.47 -16.51 16.57
N LEU A 348 3.90 -17.67 16.26
CA LEU A 348 2.99 -18.38 17.18
C LEU A 348 3.68 -18.79 18.49
N LYS A 349 4.92 -19.27 18.41
CA LYS A 349 5.70 -19.67 19.59
C LYS A 349 5.96 -18.48 20.52
N LYS A 350 6.37 -17.33 19.97
CA LYS A 350 6.65 -16.13 20.77
C LYS A 350 5.40 -15.57 21.41
N ARG A 351 4.26 -15.66 20.72
CA ARG A 351 2.95 -15.32 21.27
C ARG A 351 2.55 -16.24 22.43
N ALA A 352 2.73 -17.55 22.28
CA ALA A 352 2.47 -18.50 23.36
C ALA A 352 3.38 -18.29 24.59
N GLU A 353 4.67 -17.99 24.37
CA GLU A 353 5.64 -17.74 25.45
C GLU A 353 5.26 -16.54 26.33
N ARG A 354 4.63 -15.49 25.76
CA ARG A 354 4.15 -14.31 26.53
C ARG A 354 3.14 -14.67 27.62
N LEU A 355 2.41 -15.79 27.44
CA LEU A 355 1.39 -16.27 28.37
C LEU A 355 1.81 -17.57 29.07
N ALA A 356 3.11 -17.87 29.08
CA ALA A 356 3.70 -19.06 29.68
C ALA A 356 3.19 -20.39 29.08
N TRP A 357 2.79 -20.37 27.80
CA TRP A 357 2.46 -21.57 27.03
C TRP A 357 3.64 -22.00 26.17
N ARG A 358 3.75 -23.32 25.96
CA ARG A 358 4.79 -23.90 25.10
C ARG A 358 4.13 -24.54 23.90
N LEU A 359 4.46 -24.04 22.71
CA LEU A 359 4.09 -24.70 21.45
C LEU A 359 5.05 -25.87 21.18
N VAL A 360 4.50 -27.08 21.07
CA VAL A 360 5.20 -28.30 20.73
C VAL A 360 5.28 -28.41 19.22
N ARG A 361 6.45 -28.83 18.74
CA ARG A 361 6.69 -29.03 17.31
C ARG A 361 5.79 -30.15 16.79
N ASP A 362 5.23 -29.96 15.60
CA ASP A 362 4.39 -30.94 14.89
C ASP A 362 3.08 -31.34 15.63
N ASP A 363 2.71 -30.60 16.69
CA ASP A 363 1.38 -30.70 17.32
C ASP A 363 0.42 -29.71 16.66
N PHE A 364 -0.29 -30.16 15.63
CA PHE A 364 -1.20 -29.33 14.87
C PHE A 364 -2.45 -28.91 15.65
N ALA A 365 -2.90 -29.73 16.62
CA ALA A 365 -4.03 -29.38 17.47
C ALA A 365 -3.67 -28.24 18.41
N GLN A 366 -2.50 -28.32 19.03
CA GLN A 366 -1.99 -27.24 19.85
C GLN A 366 -1.70 -25.98 19.02
N ARG A 367 -1.19 -26.13 17.79
CA ARG A 367 -0.98 -24.99 16.88
C ARG A 367 -2.29 -24.30 16.53
N ALA A 368 -3.32 -25.05 16.17
CA ALA A 368 -4.65 -24.51 15.89
C ALA A 368 -5.22 -23.77 17.12
N LEU A 369 -5.08 -24.35 18.32
CA LEU A 369 -5.48 -23.71 19.56
C LEU A 369 -4.73 -22.40 19.81
N VAL A 370 -3.40 -22.39 19.70
CA VAL A 370 -2.60 -21.16 19.89
C VAL A 370 -3.00 -20.09 18.87
N ARG A 371 -3.26 -20.47 17.62
CA ARG A 371 -3.73 -19.55 16.58
C ARG A 371 -5.12 -19.00 16.90
N LEU A 372 -6.06 -19.83 17.36
CA LEU A 372 -7.38 -19.38 17.83
C LEU A 372 -7.25 -18.40 18.99
N CYS A 373 -6.36 -18.66 19.94
CA CYS A 373 -6.09 -17.76 21.05
C CYS A 373 -5.48 -16.42 20.58
N CYS A 374 -4.65 -16.43 19.53
CA CYS A 374 -4.08 -15.21 18.93
C CYS A 374 -5.09 -14.43 18.08
N LEU A 375 -6.06 -15.12 17.46
CA LEU A 375 -7.20 -14.48 16.81
C LEU A 375 -8.10 -13.83 17.88
N GLY A 376 -8.36 -14.50 18.99
CA GLY A 376 -9.09 -13.95 20.13
C GLY A 376 -8.32 -12.88 20.92
N GLU A 377 -8.69 -12.68 22.18
CA GLU A 377 -7.98 -11.76 23.07
C GLU A 377 -6.79 -12.44 23.78
N GLU A 378 -5.68 -11.71 23.90
CA GLU A 378 -4.44 -12.20 24.51
C GLU A 378 -4.33 -11.89 26.00
N THR A 379 -5.24 -12.47 26.78
CA THR A 379 -5.07 -12.54 28.23
C THR A 379 -4.91 -13.99 28.67
N LYS A 380 -4.32 -14.20 29.84
CA LYS A 380 -4.14 -15.55 30.42
C LYS A 380 -5.48 -16.24 30.65
N ASP A 381 -6.49 -15.48 31.08
CA ASP A 381 -7.83 -16.00 31.34
C ASP A 381 -8.54 -16.34 30.03
N ASP A 382 -8.39 -15.49 29.00
CA ASP A 382 -8.98 -15.73 27.69
C ASP A 382 -8.41 -16.96 26.99
N TRP A 383 -7.11 -17.18 27.08
CA TRP A 383 -6.47 -18.37 26.51
C TRP A 383 -6.91 -19.65 27.24
N SER A 384 -7.15 -19.55 28.55
CA SER A 384 -7.67 -20.67 29.35
C SER A 384 -9.14 -20.97 29.01
N ALA A 385 -9.96 -19.93 28.81
CA ALA A 385 -11.33 -20.05 28.35
C ALA A 385 -11.43 -20.62 26.92
N MET A 386 -10.56 -20.16 26.01
CA MET A 386 -10.45 -20.68 24.64
C MET A 386 -10.11 -22.17 24.66
N ARG A 387 -9.10 -22.59 25.43
CA ARG A 387 -8.76 -24.01 25.57
C ARG A 387 -9.93 -24.85 26.06
N THR A 388 -10.55 -24.42 27.15
CA THR A 388 -11.69 -25.14 27.74
C THR A 388 -12.84 -25.27 26.73
N THR A 389 -13.08 -24.21 25.96
CA THR A 389 -14.12 -24.20 24.92
C THR A 389 -13.77 -25.16 23.79
N VAL A 390 -12.53 -25.12 23.28
CA VAL A 390 -12.05 -26.03 22.22
C VAL A 390 -12.08 -27.48 22.68
N ASP A 391 -11.66 -27.79 23.90
CA ASP A 391 -11.69 -29.13 24.48
C ASP A 391 -13.12 -29.68 24.63
N ALA A 392 -14.12 -28.79 24.77
CA ALA A 392 -15.54 -29.12 24.84
C ALA A 392 -16.25 -29.18 23.47
N LEU A 393 -15.58 -28.82 22.37
CA LEU A 393 -16.15 -28.99 21.03
C LEU A 393 -16.29 -30.47 20.67
N PRO A 394 -17.23 -30.85 19.80
CA PRO A 394 -17.28 -32.20 19.25
C PRO A 394 -16.03 -32.49 18.41
N ASP A 395 -15.68 -33.78 18.29
CA ASP A 395 -14.42 -34.21 17.68
C ASP A 395 -14.32 -33.85 16.18
N HIS A 396 -15.47 -33.75 15.51
CA HIS A 396 -15.55 -33.32 14.11
C HIS A 396 -15.02 -31.90 13.93
N GLU A 397 -15.58 -30.93 14.67
CA GLU A 397 -15.19 -29.52 14.58
C GLU A 397 -13.76 -29.29 15.08
N LYS A 398 -13.33 -30.03 16.12
CA LYS A 398 -11.91 -30.03 16.53
C LYS A 398 -11.00 -30.43 15.38
N ASN A 399 -11.36 -31.49 14.64
CA ASN A 399 -10.55 -31.95 13.52
C ASN A 399 -10.55 -30.94 12.35
N VAL A 400 -11.70 -30.32 12.05
CA VAL A 400 -11.77 -29.24 11.05
C VAL A 400 -10.84 -28.09 11.45
N LEU A 401 -10.94 -27.58 12.68
CA LEU A 401 -10.08 -26.48 13.16
C LEU A 401 -8.59 -26.88 13.17
N LYS A 402 -8.27 -28.11 13.59
CA LYS A 402 -6.89 -28.66 13.56
C LYS A 402 -6.32 -28.62 12.14
N THR A 403 -7.07 -29.13 11.16
CA THR A 403 -6.61 -29.19 9.77
C THR A 403 -6.49 -27.80 9.15
N GLU A 404 -7.51 -26.96 9.31
CA GLU A 404 -7.59 -25.66 8.63
C GLU A 404 -6.69 -24.59 9.25
N LEU A 405 -6.56 -24.58 10.58
CA LEU A 405 -5.75 -23.58 11.29
C LEU A 405 -4.35 -24.07 11.67
N GLY A 406 -4.15 -25.39 11.82
CA GLY A 406 -2.91 -26.00 12.28
C GLY A 406 -2.08 -26.66 11.17
N GLU A 407 -2.70 -27.51 10.35
CA GLU A 407 -1.99 -28.31 9.33
C GLU A 407 -1.73 -27.53 8.04
N LYS A 408 -2.76 -26.87 7.50
CA LYS A 408 -2.66 -26.19 6.20
C LYS A 408 -1.73 -24.98 6.26
N ASP A 409 -0.76 -24.95 5.36
CA ASP A 409 0.30 -23.94 5.30
C ASP A 409 0.19 -23.02 4.07
N GLY A 410 -0.63 -23.39 3.07
CA GLY A 410 -0.73 -22.72 1.79
C GLY A 410 0.47 -22.95 0.86
N LEU A 411 1.35 -23.89 1.21
CA LEU A 411 2.55 -24.25 0.45
C LEU A 411 2.46 -25.71 0.00
N SER A 412 2.47 -26.63 0.95
CA SER A 412 2.37 -28.07 0.74
C SER A 412 0.93 -28.57 0.88
N ALA A 413 0.16 -27.96 1.78
CA ALA A 413 -1.24 -28.25 2.03
C ALA A 413 -2.10 -27.05 1.58
N THR A 414 -2.85 -27.24 0.49
CA THR A 414 -3.63 -26.19 -0.20
C THR A 414 -5.02 -26.69 -0.61
N PRO A 415 -6.02 -25.80 -0.80
CA PRO A 415 -5.98 -24.37 -0.47
C PRO A 415 -6.04 -24.15 1.06
N VAL A 416 -5.37 -23.10 1.54
CA VAL A 416 -5.51 -22.63 2.93
C VAL A 416 -6.46 -21.44 3.00
N PHE A 417 -7.31 -21.43 4.02
CA PHE A 417 -8.24 -20.34 4.27
C PHE A 417 -7.74 -19.41 5.37
N VAL A 418 -7.74 -18.11 5.07
CA VAL A 418 -7.33 -17.05 5.99
C VAL A 418 -8.58 -16.34 6.47
N PRO A 419 -9.01 -16.53 7.74
CA PRO A 419 -10.26 -15.97 8.23
C PRO A 419 -10.08 -14.50 8.61
N ARG A 420 -10.36 -13.60 7.65
CA ARG A 420 -10.25 -12.15 7.83
C ARG A 420 -11.30 -11.66 8.80
N LEU A 421 -10.88 -10.83 9.76
CA LEU A 421 -11.70 -10.32 10.87
C LEU A 421 -12.16 -11.39 11.87
N ALA A 422 -11.55 -12.57 11.86
CA ALA A 422 -11.88 -13.61 12.85
C ALA A 422 -11.65 -13.11 14.27
N GLY A 423 -10.63 -12.28 14.51
CA GLY A 423 -10.42 -11.78 15.86
C GLY A 423 -11.52 -10.86 16.37
N LYS A 424 -12.00 -9.98 15.49
CA LYS A 424 -13.15 -9.12 15.79
C LYS A 424 -14.43 -9.94 15.99
N PHE A 425 -14.64 -10.96 15.16
CA PHE A 425 -15.78 -11.88 15.27
C PHE A 425 -15.77 -12.61 16.62
N LEU A 426 -14.65 -13.23 17.00
CA LEU A 426 -14.52 -13.97 18.25
C LEU A 426 -14.64 -13.07 19.49
N SER A 427 -14.04 -11.86 19.45
CA SER A 427 -14.15 -10.90 20.56
C SER A 427 -15.59 -10.45 20.78
N LEU A 428 -16.33 -10.13 19.72
CA LEU A 428 -17.73 -9.72 19.81
C LEU A 428 -18.64 -10.87 20.24
N ALA A 429 -18.47 -12.05 19.64
CA ALA A 429 -19.26 -13.23 20.00
C ALA A 429 -19.11 -13.59 21.48
N ARG A 430 -17.88 -13.52 22.03
CA ARG A 430 -17.64 -13.78 23.45
C ARG A 430 -18.32 -12.76 24.36
N ARG A 431 -18.43 -11.49 23.94
CA ARG A 431 -19.11 -10.43 24.70
C ARG A 431 -20.63 -10.48 24.58
N ASN A 432 -21.16 -11.19 23.59
CA ASN A 432 -22.58 -11.39 23.41
C ASN A 432 -23.05 -12.64 24.16
N GLU A 433 -23.88 -12.45 25.19
CA GLU A 433 -24.42 -13.51 26.05
C GLU A 433 -25.26 -14.53 25.29
N HIS A 434 -25.86 -14.15 24.17
CA HIS A 434 -26.68 -15.05 23.33
C HIS A 434 -25.85 -15.88 22.35
N VAL A 435 -24.57 -15.56 22.17
CA VAL A 435 -23.69 -16.23 21.21
C VAL A 435 -22.63 -17.04 21.94
N GLY A 436 -21.79 -16.37 22.72
CA GLY A 436 -20.67 -16.99 23.40
C GLY A 436 -19.59 -17.55 22.45
N LEU A 437 -18.45 -17.91 23.04
CA LEU A 437 -17.30 -18.37 22.27
C LEU A 437 -17.52 -19.73 21.60
N ARG A 438 -18.28 -20.62 22.25
CA ARG A 438 -18.54 -21.98 21.73
C ARG A 438 -19.29 -21.95 20.41
N SER A 439 -20.42 -21.24 20.33
CA SER A 439 -21.22 -21.15 19.10
C SER A 439 -20.46 -20.45 17.98
N ALA A 440 -19.63 -19.46 18.30
CA ALA A 440 -18.77 -18.83 17.31
C ALA A 440 -17.72 -19.78 16.70
N LEU A 441 -17.11 -20.65 17.52
CA LEU A 441 -16.15 -21.65 17.02
C LEU A 441 -16.84 -22.75 16.19
N LEU A 442 -18.05 -23.18 16.57
CA LEU A 442 -18.85 -24.10 15.77
C LEU A 442 -19.20 -23.50 14.40
N LEU A 443 -19.65 -22.24 14.38
CA LEU A 443 -19.92 -21.53 13.13
C LEU A 443 -18.66 -21.39 12.27
N LEU A 444 -17.52 -21.04 12.87
CA LEU A 444 -16.25 -20.91 12.15
C LEU A 444 -15.79 -22.24 11.54
N ALA A 445 -15.91 -23.34 12.28
CA ALA A 445 -15.61 -24.68 11.76
C ALA A 445 -16.51 -25.02 10.56
N ARG A 446 -17.82 -24.74 10.65
CA ARG A 446 -18.76 -24.96 9.55
C ARG A 446 -18.44 -24.10 8.32
N ILE A 447 -18.04 -22.84 8.51
CA ILE A 447 -17.58 -21.97 7.41
C ILE A 447 -16.36 -22.57 6.71
N PHE A 448 -15.38 -23.07 7.46
CA PHE A 448 -14.21 -23.71 6.85
C PHE A 448 -14.57 -25.00 6.10
N GLU A 449 -15.46 -25.82 6.65
CA GLU A 449 -15.92 -27.05 6.02
C GLU A 449 -16.61 -26.75 4.68
N GLU A 450 -17.58 -25.83 4.67
CA GLU A 450 -18.27 -25.39 3.46
C GLU A 450 -17.30 -24.78 2.44
N ALA A 451 -16.31 -24.01 2.90
CA ALA A 451 -15.29 -23.44 2.01
C ALA A 451 -14.40 -24.52 1.39
N THR A 452 -14.00 -25.53 2.16
CA THR A 452 -13.24 -26.69 1.66
C THR A 452 -14.06 -27.48 0.64
N LEU A 453 -15.35 -27.71 0.90
CA LEU A 453 -16.24 -28.43 -0.01
C LEU A 453 -16.43 -27.66 -1.32
N ALA A 454 -16.69 -26.35 -1.25
CA ALA A 454 -16.99 -25.52 -2.41
C ALA A 454 -15.74 -25.15 -3.25
N PHE A 455 -14.56 -25.02 -2.64
CA PHE A 455 -13.38 -24.43 -3.28
C PHE A 455 -12.11 -25.27 -3.24
N SER A 456 -12.15 -26.54 -2.85
CA SER A 456 -10.96 -27.41 -2.87
C SER A 456 -10.36 -27.64 -4.28
N GLN A 457 -11.18 -27.56 -5.33
CA GLN A 457 -10.75 -27.84 -6.70
C GLN A 457 -10.39 -26.55 -7.46
N ARG A 458 -9.15 -26.47 -7.96
CA ARG A 458 -8.64 -25.36 -8.80
C ARG A 458 -8.66 -23.96 -8.14
N ALA A 459 -8.64 -23.91 -6.81
CA ALA A 459 -8.49 -22.65 -6.08
C ALA A 459 -7.03 -22.16 -6.08
N PRO A 460 -6.84 -20.83 -5.92
CA PRO A 460 -5.57 -20.27 -5.47
C PRO A 460 -5.07 -20.97 -4.20
N LYS A 461 -3.75 -20.99 -4.00
CA LYS A 461 -3.13 -21.63 -2.81
C LYS A 461 -3.63 -21.04 -1.49
N VAL A 462 -3.94 -19.75 -1.48
CA VAL A 462 -4.44 -19.00 -0.34
C VAL A 462 -5.75 -18.34 -0.72
N LEU A 463 -6.77 -18.52 0.10
CA LEU A 463 -8.08 -17.88 -0.02
C LEU A 463 -8.40 -17.10 1.26
N ARG A 464 -8.81 -15.84 1.15
CA ARG A 464 -9.24 -15.01 2.27
C ARG A 464 -10.74 -15.17 2.47
N LEU A 465 -11.14 -15.67 3.63
CA LEU A 465 -12.53 -15.74 4.04
C LEU A 465 -12.88 -14.42 4.77
N ARG A 466 -13.70 -13.59 4.13
CA ARG A 466 -14.20 -12.31 4.66
C ARG A 466 -15.35 -12.58 5.63
N LEU A 467 -15.11 -12.36 6.92
CA LEU A 467 -16.08 -12.58 8.01
C LEU A 467 -16.85 -11.32 8.41
N ASP A 468 -16.90 -10.30 7.55
CA ASP A 468 -17.56 -9.01 7.81
C ASP A 468 -19.02 -9.19 8.29
N ALA A 469 -19.80 -10.04 7.61
CA ALA A 469 -21.18 -10.31 8.01
C ALA A 469 -21.30 -11.15 9.30
N ALA A 470 -20.31 -12.01 9.59
CA ALA A 470 -20.27 -12.78 10.84
C ALA A 470 -19.98 -11.87 12.04
N VAL A 471 -19.12 -10.85 11.85
CA VAL A 471 -18.84 -9.80 12.83
C VAL A 471 -20.11 -9.03 13.17
N GLU A 472 -20.88 -8.60 12.16
CA GLU A 472 -22.16 -7.90 12.36
C GLU A 472 -23.17 -8.80 13.07
N LEU A 473 -23.30 -10.04 12.60
CA LEU A 473 -24.19 -11.02 13.21
C LEU A 473 -23.84 -11.27 14.68
N ALA A 474 -22.57 -11.51 15.02
CA ALA A 474 -22.16 -11.71 16.41
C ALA A 474 -22.46 -10.50 17.32
N ARG A 475 -22.41 -9.28 16.77
CA ARG A 475 -22.72 -8.05 17.52
C ARG A 475 -24.22 -7.91 17.78
N ASP A 476 -25.03 -8.13 16.75
CA ASP A 476 -26.45 -7.73 16.74
C ASP A 476 -27.40 -8.91 17.03
N PHE A 477 -26.86 -10.12 17.25
CA PHE A 477 -27.67 -11.31 17.53
C PHE A 477 -28.31 -11.25 18.92
N HIS A 478 -29.64 -11.37 18.93
CA HIS A 478 -30.48 -11.45 20.13
C HIS A 478 -31.55 -12.54 20.02
N GLY A 479 -31.41 -13.46 19.05
CA GLY A 479 -32.48 -14.38 18.64
C GLY A 479 -32.58 -15.64 19.49
N ASP A 480 -33.74 -16.31 19.36
CA ASP A 480 -34.01 -17.64 19.95
C ASP A 480 -33.42 -18.80 19.11
N ALA A 481 -32.94 -18.50 17.91
CA ALA A 481 -32.33 -19.49 17.02
C ALA A 481 -30.93 -19.90 17.50
N THR A 482 -30.51 -21.12 17.20
CA THR A 482 -29.15 -21.57 17.48
C THR A 482 -28.16 -20.80 16.58
N PHE A 483 -27.31 -19.97 17.19
CA PHE A 483 -26.40 -19.07 16.44
C PHE A 483 -25.52 -19.81 15.42
N GLU A 484 -24.95 -20.94 15.83
CA GLU A 484 -24.08 -21.76 14.98
C GLU A 484 -24.80 -22.46 13.83
N GLU A 485 -26.14 -22.47 13.83
CA GLU A 485 -26.95 -23.12 12.80
C GLU A 485 -27.44 -22.15 11.70
N ILE A 486 -27.28 -20.84 11.89
CA ILE A 486 -27.79 -19.81 10.97
C ILE A 486 -27.29 -20.04 9.54
N PRO A 487 -28.17 -20.14 8.52
CA PRO A 487 -27.76 -20.38 7.14
C PRO A 487 -26.84 -19.29 6.59
N PHE A 488 -25.79 -19.69 5.87
CA PHE A 488 -24.92 -18.78 5.13
C PHE A 488 -24.59 -19.34 3.75
N SER A 489 -24.03 -18.48 2.90
CA SER A 489 -23.50 -18.81 1.58
C SER A 489 -22.10 -18.22 1.42
N LEU A 490 -21.32 -18.80 0.51
CA LEU A 490 -19.98 -18.32 0.17
C LEU A 490 -19.99 -17.77 -1.25
N GLU A 491 -19.63 -16.49 -1.40
CA GLU A 491 -19.57 -15.81 -2.69
C GLU A 491 -18.12 -15.46 -3.03
N ARG A 492 -17.73 -15.67 -4.29
CA ARG A 492 -16.39 -15.31 -4.77
C ARG A 492 -16.37 -13.85 -5.21
N LEU A 493 -15.57 -13.02 -4.56
CA LEU A 493 -15.43 -11.60 -4.89
C LEU A 493 -14.31 -11.30 -5.91
N GLY A 494 -13.44 -12.27 -6.19
CA GLY A 494 -12.34 -12.10 -7.13
C GLY A 494 -11.28 -13.21 -7.04
N GLN A 495 -10.07 -12.92 -7.51
CA GLN A 495 -8.92 -13.81 -7.35
C GLN A 495 -8.42 -13.79 -5.90
N GLY A 496 -8.91 -14.73 -5.10
CA GLY A 496 -8.36 -14.98 -3.76
C GLY A 496 -9.28 -14.65 -2.60
N ASP A 497 -10.44 -14.02 -2.82
CA ASP A 497 -11.34 -13.60 -1.74
C ASP A 497 -12.72 -14.29 -1.83
N LEU A 498 -13.20 -14.73 -0.68
CA LEU A 498 -14.49 -15.38 -0.46
C LEU A 498 -15.27 -14.63 0.62
N LEU A 499 -16.49 -14.19 0.31
CA LEU A 499 -17.39 -13.51 1.23
C LEU A 499 -18.36 -14.49 1.88
N VAL A 500 -18.41 -14.49 3.22
CA VAL A 500 -19.45 -15.18 3.98
C VAL A 500 -20.68 -14.27 4.07
N ARG A 501 -21.82 -14.72 3.53
CA ARG A 501 -23.10 -13.99 3.58
C ARG A 501 -24.16 -14.78 4.34
N PHE A 502 -24.81 -14.14 5.29
CA PHE A 502 -25.96 -14.70 6.00
C PHE A 502 -27.25 -14.24 5.33
N GLY A 503 -28.23 -15.15 5.19
CA GLY A 503 -29.55 -14.81 4.67
C GLY A 503 -30.41 -14.20 5.77
N PHE A 504 -30.77 -12.92 5.64
CA PHE A 504 -31.78 -12.25 6.47
C PHE A 504 -32.94 -11.78 5.60
#